data_AF-A0A7X9FLC3-F1
#
_entry.id   AF-A0A7X9FLC3-F1
#
_cell.length_a   1.000
_cell.length_b   1.000
_cell.length_c   1.000
_cell.angle_alpha   90.00
_cell.angle_beta   90.00
_cell.angle_gamma   90.00
#
_symmetry.space_group_name_H-M   'P 1'
#
loop_
_entity.id
_entity.type
_entity.pdbx_description
1 polymer ?
#
loop_
_entity_poly.entity_id
_entity_poly.type
_entity_poly.pdbx_seq_one_letter_code
_entity_poly.pdbx_strand_id
1 'polypeptide(L)'
;MPHDPGFPLVESGEAGHPWPVWAGEFQTDDESFAAAHDALSPLQRAWIKQALARLFAVHDPGGPLWQCRNALFPPDCESVSMCRPRPWAVVAVGSDFASPGRLLAACLPAIRARVEALAVVRVGRKTSWPPSVLAALELAGMETAFELTPAQAGRFFSETGQRAPGGIVVDFGTAGPVP
;
A
#
# COMPACT_ATOMS: atom_id res chain seq x y z
N MET A 1 33.14 -19.04 -20.28
CA MET A 1 31.79 -18.58 -20.66
C MET A 1 30.92 -18.81 -19.44
N PRO A 2 30.48 -17.79 -18.70
CA PRO A 2 29.48 -18.02 -17.67
C PRO A 2 28.18 -18.37 -18.38
N HIS A 3 27.64 -19.54 -18.08
CA HIS A 3 26.31 -19.96 -18.49
C HIS A 3 25.34 -18.94 -17.89
N ASP A 4 24.67 -18.15 -18.72
CA ASP A 4 23.49 -17.42 -18.32
C ASP A 4 22.39 -18.48 -18.16
N PRO A 5 22.00 -18.86 -16.92
CA PRO A 5 20.89 -19.76 -16.75
C PRO A 5 19.68 -18.90 -17.06
N GLY A 6 19.18 -19.00 -18.29
CA GLY A 6 17.98 -18.29 -18.72
C GLY A 6 16.83 -18.61 -17.78
N PHE A 7 16.68 -17.82 -16.72
CA PHE A 7 15.56 -17.91 -15.80
C PHE A 7 14.38 -17.26 -16.49
N PRO A 8 13.18 -17.88 -16.38
CA PRO A 8 12.01 -17.34 -17.04
C PRO A 8 11.77 -15.93 -16.49
N LEU A 9 11.79 -14.94 -17.38
CA LEU A 9 11.07 -13.69 -17.18
C LEU A 9 9.65 -14.12 -16.83
N VAL A 10 9.28 -14.02 -15.55
CA VAL A 10 7.90 -14.25 -15.13
C VAL A 10 7.12 -13.18 -15.89
N GLU A 11 6.43 -13.61 -16.95
CA GLU A 11 5.56 -12.75 -17.72
C GLU A 11 4.66 -12.04 -16.73
N SER A 12 4.65 -10.71 -16.81
CA SER A 12 3.67 -9.87 -16.16
C SER A 12 2.32 -10.20 -16.78
N GLY A 13 1.74 -11.35 -16.41
CA GLY A 13 0.34 -11.63 -16.70
C GLY A 13 -0.46 -10.47 -16.11
N GLU A 14 -1.43 -9.97 -16.86
CA GLU A 14 -2.42 -9.01 -16.36
C GLU A 14 -3.10 -9.63 -15.14
N ALA A 15 -2.52 -9.39 -13.96
CA ALA A 15 -3.11 -9.76 -12.71
C ALA A 15 -4.31 -8.84 -12.57
N GLY A 16 -5.51 -9.42 -12.73
CA GLY A 16 -6.75 -8.69 -12.50
C GLY A 16 -6.67 -7.95 -11.17
N HIS A 17 -7.28 -6.77 -11.13
CA HIS A 17 -7.26 -5.84 -9.99
C HIS A 17 -7.30 -6.60 -8.64
N PRO A 18 -6.33 -6.41 -7.71
CA PRO A 18 -6.19 -7.27 -6.52
C PRO A 18 -7.35 -7.15 -5.54
N TRP A 19 -8.09 -6.05 -5.60
CA TRP A 19 -9.28 -5.80 -4.78
C TRP A 19 -10.48 -6.66 -5.21
N PRO A 20 -11.31 -7.13 -4.25
CA PRO A 20 -12.58 -7.76 -4.55
C PRO A 20 -13.53 -6.83 -5.28
N VAL A 21 -14.29 -7.34 -6.25
CA VAL A 21 -15.22 -6.54 -7.07
C VAL A 21 -16.23 -5.78 -6.21
N TRP A 22 -16.77 -6.42 -5.17
CA TRP A 22 -17.74 -5.80 -4.27
C TRP A 22 -17.17 -4.61 -3.47
N ALA A 23 -15.84 -4.55 -3.29
CA ALA A 23 -15.21 -3.47 -2.52
C ALA A 23 -15.29 -2.12 -3.26
N GLY A 24 -15.44 -2.14 -4.58
CA GLY A 24 -15.58 -0.93 -5.40
C GLY A 24 -16.78 -0.05 -5.00
N GLU A 25 -17.85 -0.65 -4.46
CA GLU A 25 -19.02 0.08 -3.94
C GLU A 25 -18.69 0.94 -2.71
N PHE A 26 -17.55 0.69 -2.06
CA PHE A 26 -17.11 1.34 -0.84
C PHE A 26 -15.79 2.10 -1.02
N GLN A 27 -15.33 2.21 -2.27
CA GLN A 27 -14.19 3.03 -2.61
C GLN A 27 -14.56 4.51 -2.47
N THR A 28 -13.66 5.29 -1.89
CA THR A 28 -13.77 6.75 -1.84
C THR A 28 -13.60 7.30 -3.25
N ASP A 29 -14.56 8.12 -3.69
CA ASP A 29 -14.56 8.72 -5.02
C ASP A 29 -13.63 9.95 -5.12
N ASP A 30 -13.29 10.30 -6.36
CA ASP A 30 -12.42 11.45 -6.67
C ASP A 30 -13.01 12.77 -6.15
N GLU A 31 -14.34 12.89 -6.11
CA GLU A 31 -15.03 14.08 -5.59
C GLU A 31 -14.78 14.25 -4.09
N SER A 32 -14.79 13.16 -3.31
CA SER A 32 -14.44 13.18 -1.89
C SER A 32 -12.98 13.57 -1.66
N PHE A 33 -12.06 13.07 -2.49
CA PHE A 33 -10.65 13.48 -2.44
C PHE A 33 -10.48 14.98 -2.72
N ALA A 34 -11.12 15.48 -3.80
CA ALA A 34 -11.09 16.89 -4.16
C ALA A 34 -11.69 17.78 -3.05
N ALA A 35 -12.86 17.39 -2.52
CA ALA A 35 -13.51 18.11 -1.42
C ALA A 35 -12.62 18.17 -0.15
N ALA A 36 -11.93 17.08 0.18
CA ALA A 36 -11.00 17.05 1.31
C ALA A 36 -9.78 17.94 1.08
N HIS A 37 -9.23 17.96 -0.14
CA HIS A 37 -8.13 18.84 -0.51
C HIS A 37 -8.51 20.33 -0.39
N ASP A 38 -9.72 20.68 -0.83
CA ASP A 38 -10.24 22.06 -0.83
C ASP A 38 -10.67 22.53 0.56
N ALA A 39 -11.08 21.60 1.44
CA ALA A 39 -11.36 21.91 2.83
C ALA A 39 -10.12 22.36 3.64
N LEU A 40 -8.91 22.11 3.15
CA LEU A 40 -7.68 22.56 3.79
C LEU A 40 -7.24 23.95 3.33
N SER A 41 -6.64 24.71 4.24
CA SER A 41 -5.92 25.94 3.89
C SER A 41 -4.63 25.65 3.11
N PRO A 42 -4.10 26.61 2.33
CA PRO A 42 -2.81 26.48 1.67
C PRO A 42 -1.67 26.11 2.64
N LEU A 43 -1.67 26.66 3.85
CA LEU A 43 -0.67 26.38 4.87
C LEU A 43 -0.74 24.93 5.37
N GLN A 44 -1.93 24.40 5.61
CA GLN A 44 -2.11 22.99 6.02
C GLN A 44 -1.63 22.03 4.92
N ARG A 45 -1.96 22.30 3.66
CA ARG A 45 -1.44 21.52 2.52
C ARG A 45 0.09 21.59 2.44
N ALA A 46 0.67 22.77 2.66
CA ALA A 46 2.12 22.93 2.69
C ALA A 46 2.79 22.10 3.80
N TRP A 47 2.20 22.04 5.00
CA TRP A 47 2.69 21.20 6.09
C TRP A 47 2.62 19.71 5.77
N ILE A 48 1.54 19.24 5.13
CA ILE A 48 1.42 17.85 4.71
C ILE A 48 2.49 17.50 3.66
N LYS A 49 2.64 18.35 2.63
CA LYS A 49 3.69 18.19 1.61
C LYS A 49 5.08 18.17 2.22
N GLN A 50 5.35 19.06 3.18
CA GLN A 50 6.63 19.11 3.88
C GLN A 50 6.87 17.87 4.74
N ALA A 51 5.85 17.36 5.43
CA ALA A 51 5.93 16.11 6.18
C ALA A 51 6.22 14.92 5.24
N LEU A 52 5.54 14.84 4.10
CA LEU A 52 5.78 13.84 3.07
C LEU A 52 7.23 13.93 2.54
N ALA A 53 7.69 15.12 2.17
CA ALA A 53 9.06 15.32 1.70
C ALA A 53 10.12 14.89 2.75
N ARG A 54 9.89 15.19 4.03
CA ARG A 54 10.77 14.77 5.13
C ARG A 54 10.77 13.26 5.32
N LEU A 55 9.60 12.63 5.25
CA LEU A 55 9.46 11.18 5.26
C LEU A 55 10.25 10.55 4.10
N PHE A 56 10.13 11.09 2.89
CA PHE A 56 10.95 10.64 1.77
C PHE A 56 12.45 10.84 2.04
N ALA A 57 12.87 11.97 2.60
CA ALA A 57 14.29 12.26 2.82
C ALA A 57 14.98 11.35 3.85
N VAL A 58 14.26 10.88 4.88
CA VAL A 58 14.86 10.04 5.94
C VAL A 58 14.75 8.54 5.67
N HIS A 59 13.91 8.13 4.71
CA HIS A 59 13.75 6.74 4.32
C HIS A 59 14.61 6.41 3.10
N ASP A 60 15.15 5.18 3.07
CA ASP A 60 15.89 4.65 1.92
C ASP A 60 15.09 4.90 0.63
N PRO A 61 15.73 5.39 -0.46
CA PRO A 61 15.02 5.69 -1.70
C PRO A 61 14.34 4.49 -2.36
N GLY A 62 14.58 3.28 -1.83
CA GLY A 62 14.21 2.02 -2.44
C GLY A 62 15.34 1.59 -3.35
N GLY A 63 15.84 0.38 -3.13
CA GLY A 63 16.80 -0.28 -4.00
C GLY A 63 16.24 -0.60 -5.39
N PRO A 64 16.91 -1.46 -6.17
CA PRO A 64 16.40 -1.88 -7.47
C PRO A 64 15.03 -2.55 -7.35
N LEU A 65 14.19 -2.39 -8.38
CA LEU A 65 12.86 -3.02 -8.49
C LEU A 65 12.90 -4.55 -8.39
N TRP A 66 14.04 -5.14 -8.72
CA TRP A 66 14.27 -6.55 -8.54
C TRP A 66 15.75 -6.75 -8.26
N GLN A 67 16.06 -7.65 -7.33
CA GLN A 67 17.42 -8.07 -7.03
C GLN A 67 17.46 -9.59 -7.00
N CYS A 68 18.36 -10.17 -7.79
CA CYS A 68 18.73 -11.57 -7.66
C CYS A 68 20.17 -11.66 -7.19
N ARG A 69 20.41 -12.51 -6.20
CA ARG A 69 21.73 -12.80 -5.67
C ARG A 69 21.93 -14.30 -5.71
N ASN A 70 22.96 -14.71 -6.44
CA ASN A 70 23.39 -16.10 -6.49
C ASN A 70 24.64 -16.23 -5.62
N ALA A 71 24.65 -17.26 -4.77
CA ALA A 71 25.80 -17.64 -3.97
C ALA A 71 26.10 -19.12 -4.24
N LEU A 72 27.32 -19.39 -4.71
CA LEU A 72 27.80 -20.75 -4.95
C LEU A 72 28.56 -21.23 -3.71
N PHE A 73 28.23 -22.44 -3.27
CA PHE A 73 28.81 -23.14 -2.14
C PHE A 73 29.38 -24.47 -2.65
N PRO A 74 30.68 -24.53 -2.97
CA PRO A 74 31.30 -25.74 -3.48
C PRO A 74 31.15 -26.94 -2.51
N PRO A 75 31.09 -28.18 -3.02
CA PRO A 75 31.19 -28.51 -4.45
C PRO A 75 29.90 -28.25 -5.26
N ASP A 76 28.70 -28.40 -4.67
CA ASP A 76 27.46 -28.56 -5.47
C ASP A 76 26.25 -27.74 -5.00
N CYS A 77 26.40 -26.82 -4.05
CA CYS A 77 25.29 -26.05 -3.50
C CYS A 77 25.21 -24.66 -4.14
N GLU A 78 24.02 -24.22 -4.55
CA GLU A 78 23.74 -22.85 -4.98
C GLU A 78 22.58 -22.30 -4.16
N SER A 79 22.68 -21.05 -3.73
CA SER A 79 21.57 -20.29 -3.15
C SER A 79 21.23 -19.15 -4.08
N VAL A 80 19.97 -19.09 -4.50
CA VAL A 80 19.41 -17.98 -5.27
C VAL A 80 18.42 -17.25 -4.37
N SER A 81 18.68 -15.97 -4.13
CA SER A 81 17.79 -15.09 -3.39
C SER A 81 17.24 -14.02 -4.32
N MET A 82 15.91 -13.95 -4.40
CA MET A 82 15.20 -13.01 -5.26
C MET A 82 14.35 -12.07 -4.40
N CYS A 83 14.56 -10.77 -4.54
CA CYS A 83 13.80 -9.72 -3.90
C CYS A 83 13.05 -8.91 -4.96
N ARG A 84 11.75 -8.73 -4.77
CA ARG A 84 10.90 -7.87 -5.60
C ARG A 84 9.75 -7.28 -4.76
N PRO A 85 9.18 -6.15 -5.18
CA PRO A 85 7.97 -5.60 -4.58
C PRO A 85 6.84 -6.62 -4.58
N ARG A 86 6.00 -6.54 -3.56
CA ARG A 86 4.73 -7.27 -3.56
C ARG A 86 3.81 -6.66 -4.62
N PRO A 87 2.95 -7.46 -5.28
CA PRO A 87 2.02 -6.96 -6.29
C PRO A 87 1.01 -5.97 -5.69
N TRP A 88 0.66 -6.16 -4.41
CA TRP A 88 -0.25 -5.28 -3.71
C TRP A 88 0.12 -5.12 -2.24
N ALA A 89 -0.33 -4.00 -1.66
CA ALA A 89 -0.21 -3.70 -0.25
C ALA A 89 -1.48 -2.99 0.24
N VAL A 90 -1.84 -3.23 1.50
CA VAL A 90 -2.97 -2.57 2.15
C VAL A 90 -2.51 -1.98 3.46
N VAL A 91 -2.87 -0.72 3.71
CA VAL A 91 -2.74 -0.08 5.02
C VAL A 91 -4.11 -0.02 5.66
N ALA A 92 -4.30 -0.71 6.79
CA ALA A 92 -5.56 -0.72 7.53
C ALA A 92 -5.48 0.25 8.72
N VAL A 93 -6.53 1.06 8.90
CA VAL A 93 -6.65 2.01 10.02
C VAL A 93 -8.05 1.94 10.62
N GLY A 94 -8.19 2.14 11.93
CA GLY A 94 -9.51 2.23 12.57
C GLY A 94 -10.26 3.54 12.28
N SER A 95 -11.54 3.59 12.67
CA SER A 95 -12.42 4.76 12.50
C SER A 95 -11.89 6.02 13.17
N ASP A 96 -11.19 5.87 14.28
CA ASP A 96 -10.71 6.98 15.11
C ASP A 96 -9.34 7.51 14.65
N PHE A 97 -8.80 6.94 13.56
CA PHE A 97 -7.53 7.36 13.00
C PHE A 97 -7.64 8.72 12.32
N ALA A 98 -6.92 9.72 12.84
CA ALA A 98 -6.98 11.11 12.39
C ALA A 98 -5.61 11.76 12.16
N SER A 99 -4.54 10.96 11.97
CA SER A 99 -3.16 11.47 11.87
C SER A 99 -2.60 11.33 10.45
N PRO A 100 -2.58 12.40 9.64
CA PRO A 100 -2.02 12.37 8.29
C PRO A 100 -0.58 11.85 8.24
N GLY A 101 0.29 12.37 9.10
CA GLY A 101 1.71 11.99 9.11
C GLY A 101 1.94 10.51 9.44
N ARG A 102 1.17 9.94 10.38
CA ARG A 102 1.26 8.51 10.72
C ARG A 102 0.78 7.63 9.56
N LEU A 103 -0.27 8.05 8.84
CA LEU A 103 -0.76 7.32 7.67
C LEU A 103 0.26 7.34 6.54
N LEU A 104 0.80 8.52 6.23
CA LEU A 104 1.85 8.65 5.21
C LEU A 104 3.08 7.80 5.54
N ALA A 105 3.50 7.78 6.80
CA ALA A 105 4.59 6.93 7.26
C ALA A 105 4.28 5.43 7.10
N ALA A 106 3.02 5.02 7.29
CA ALA A 106 2.57 3.63 7.09
C ALA A 106 2.52 3.23 5.60
N CYS A 107 2.13 4.16 4.71
CA CYS A 107 2.11 3.93 3.27
C CYS A 107 3.51 3.94 2.63
N LEU A 108 4.44 4.70 3.23
CA LEU A 108 5.75 4.99 2.63
C LEU A 108 6.56 3.76 2.22
N PRO A 109 6.64 2.65 2.99
CA PRO A 109 7.37 1.46 2.57
C PRO A 109 6.84 0.87 1.26
N ALA A 110 5.51 0.82 1.08
CA ALA A 110 4.89 0.33 -0.15
C ALA A 110 5.13 1.28 -1.33
N ILE A 111 5.03 2.59 -1.09
CA ILE A 111 5.33 3.62 -2.10
C ILE A 111 6.80 3.52 -2.55
N ARG A 112 7.75 3.41 -1.60
CA ARG A 112 9.18 3.27 -1.90
C ARG A 112 9.53 1.95 -2.58
N ALA A 113 8.86 0.87 -2.18
CA ALA A 113 8.96 -0.40 -2.86
C ALA A 113 8.32 -0.38 -4.25
N ARG A 114 7.57 0.67 -4.63
CA ARG A 114 6.87 0.75 -5.92
C ARG A 114 5.90 -0.43 -6.10
N VAL A 115 5.16 -0.73 -5.02
CA VAL A 115 4.04 -1.67 -5.07
C VAL A 115 3.02 -1.15 -6.07
N GLU A 116 2.57 -2.02 -6.99
CA GLU A 116 1.69 -1.65 -8.09
C GLU A 116 0.30 -1.25 -7.62
N ALA A 117 -0.28 -2.00 -6.68
CA ALA A 117 -1.59 -1.72 -6.12
C ALA A 117 -1.51 -1.47 -4.61
N LEU A 118 -1.63 -0.20 -4.21
CA LEU A 118 -1.64 0.22 -2.80
C LEU A 118 -3.01 0.78 -2.43
N ALA A 119 -3.64 0.20 -1.42
CA ALA A 119 -4.91 0.69 -0.88
C ALA A 119 -4.80 1.08 0.59
N VAL A 120 -5.63 2.04 1.00
CA VAL A 120 -5.89 2.32 2.42
C VAL A 120 -7.30 1.90 2.79
N VAL A 121 -7.46 1.07 3.81
CA VAL A 121 -8.75 0.62 4.31
C VAL A 121 -9.02 1.24 5.68
N ARG A 122 -10.03 2.10 5.77
CA ARG A 122 -10.54 2.58 7.04
C ARG A 122 -11.67 1.68 7.53
N VAL A 123 -11.45 1.11 8.71
CA VAL A 123 -12.34 0.13 9.34
C VAL A 123 -13.19 0.82 10.40
N GLY A 124 -14.51 0.82 10.17
CA GLY A 124 -15.51 1.39 11.06
C GLY A 124 -16.19 2.62 10.45
N ARG A 125 -17.48 2.48 10.10
CA ARG A 125 -18.32 3.50 9.46
C ARG A 125 -19.00 4.44 10.46
N LYS A 126 -18.29 4.95 11.46
CA LYS A 126 -18.90 5.90 12.41
C LYS A 126 -19.01 7.31 11.85
N THR A 127 -18.05 7.72 11.02
CA THR A 127 -17.92 9.06 10.45
C THR A 127 -17.21 8.97 9.12
N SER A 128 -17.44 9.94 8.22
CA SER A 128 -16.65 10.10 6.99
C SER A 128 -15.16 10.30 7.30
N TRP A 129 -14.31 10.14 6.29
CA TRP A 129 -12.88 10.40 6.42
C TRP A 129 -12.60 11.79 7.01
N PRO A 130 -11.66 11.91 7.96
CA PRO A 130 -11.16 13.23 8.34
C PRO A 130 -10.55 13.92 7.11
N PRO A 131 -10.94 15.17 6.77
CA PRO A 131 -10.47 15.84 5.55
C PRO A 131 -8.94 15.91 5.45
N SER A 132 -8.25 16.10 6.57
CA SER A 132 -6.78 16.13 6.61
C SER A 132 -6.13 14.79 6.25
N VAL A 133 -6.77 13.67 6.56
CA VAL A 133 -6.28 12.32 6.27
C VAL A 133 -6.50 12.01 4.79
N LEU A 134 -7.69 12.29 4.27
CA LEU A 134 -8.01 12.03 2.86
C LEU A 134 -7.19 12.95 1.92
N ALA A 135 -7.04 14.23 2.27
CA ALA A 135 -6.18 15.14 1.54
C ALA A 135 -4.69 14.74 1.58
N ALA A 136 -4.24 14.05 2.63
CA ALA A 136 -2.87 13.55 2.68
C ALA A 136 -2.66 12.37 1.74
N LEU A 137 -3.66 11.49 1.59
CA LEU A 137 -3.64 10.42 0.59
C LEU A 137 -3.59 11.00 -0.82
N GLU A 138 -4.44 11.99 -1.11
CA GLU A 138 -4.43 12.73 -2.38
C GLU A 138 -3.05 13.32 -2.68
N LEU A 139 -2.48 14.06 -1.72
CA LEU A 139 -1.17 14.69 -1.86
C LEU A 139 -0.01 13.69 -1.98
N ALA A 140 -0.21 12.44 -1.58
CA ALA A 140 0.74 11.35 -1.76
C ALA A 140 0.52 10.57 -3.07
N GLY A 141 -0.46 10.95 -3.89
CA GLY A 141 -0.80 10.29 -5.16
C GLY A 141 -1.51 8.94 -4.95
N MET A 142 -2.23 8.77 -3.85
CA MET A 142 -2.95 7.53 -3.53
C MET A 142 -4.38 7.61 -4.05
N GLU A 143 -4.71 6.76 -5.02
CA GLU A 143 -6.02 6.77 -5.70
C GLU A 143 -7.02 5.75 -5.11
N THR A 144 -6.55 4.84 -4.26
CA THR A 144 -7.40 3.78 -3.70
C THR A 144 -7.53 3.88 -2.18
N ALA A 145 -8.72 4.29 -1.73
CA ALA A 145 -9.11 4.26 -0.32
C ALA A 145 -10.50 3.63 -0.18
N PHE A 146 -10.71 2.81 0.85
CA PHE A 146 -11.97 2.14 1.15
C PHE A 146 -12.48 2.48 2.54
N GLU A 147 -13.79 2.64 2.69
CA GLU A 147 -14.44 2.76 4.01
C GLU A 147 -15.36 1.56 4.28
N LEU A 148 -14.88 0.63 5.11
CA LEU A 148 -15.50 -0.67 5.33
C LEU A 148 -16.00 -0.83 6.78
N THR A 149 -17.12 -1.52 6.95
CA THR A 149 -17.50 -2.07 8.26
C THR A 149 -16.52 -3.17 8.68
N PRO A 150 -16.45 -3.53 9.97
CA PRO A 150 -15.59 -4.64 10.43
C PRO A 150 -15.85 -5.97 9.70
N ALA A 151 -17.12 -6.30 9.42
CA ALA A 151 -17.48 -7.51 8.68
C ALA A 151 -16.99 -7.46 7.22
N GLN A 152 -17.17 -6.32 6.55
CA GLN A 152 -16.64 -6.09 5.21
C GLN A 152 -15.11 -6.14 5.18
N ALA A 153 -14.43 -5.52 6.16
CA ALA A 153 -12.98 -5.55 6.25
C ALA A 153 -12.45 -6.98 6.44
N GLY A 154 -13.07 -7.78 7.32
CA GLY A 154 -12.71 -9.19 7.48
C GLY A 154 -12.87 -9.99 6.18
N ARG A 155 -13.98 -9.77 5.46
CA ARG A 155 -14.20 -10.35 4.13
C ARG A 155 -13.14 -9.88 3.12
N PHE A 156 -12.82 -8.59 3.11
CA PHE A 156 -11.83 -7.99 2.22
C PHE A 156 -10.45 -8.61 2.41
N PHE A 157 -9.97 -8.69 3.66
CA PHE A 157 -8.66 -9.29 3.96
C PHE A 157 -8.62 -10.79 3.65
N SER A 158 -9.71 -11.51 3.93
CA SER A 158 -9.79 -12.94 3.61
C SER A 158 -9.74 -13.19 2.10
N GLU A 159 -10.53 -12.46 1.30
CA GLU A 159 -10.58 -12.63 -0.16
C GLU A 159 -9.30 -12.14 -0.85
N THR A 160 -8.70 -11.04 -0.39
CA THR A 160 -7.42 -10.55 -0.92
C THR A 160 -6.25 -11.46 -0.53
N GLY A 161 -6.24 -11.99 0.70
CA GLY A 161 -5.22 -12.93 1.19
C GLY A 161 -5.21 -14.28 0.47
N GLN A 162 -6.34 -14.69 -0.11
CA GLN A 162 -6.44 -15.92 -0.91
C GLN A 162 -5.92 -15.76 -2.35
N ARG A 163 -5.63 -14.53 -2.81
CA ARG A 163 -5.14 -14.28 -4.16
C ARG A 163 -3.63 -14.49 -4.28
N ALA A 164 -3.22 -15.09 -5.39
CA ALA A 164 -1.84 -15.17 -5.82
C ALA A 164 -1.56 -14.16 -6.95
N PRO A 165 -0.40 -13.47 -6.96
CA PRO A 165 0.64 -13.50 -5.93
C PRO A 165 0.20 -12.78 -4.65
N GLY A 166 0.64 -13.29 -3.49
CA GLY A 166 0.30 -12.72 -2.19
C GLY A 166 0.93 -11.34 -1.96
N GLY A 167 0.21 -10.47 -1.26
CA GLY A 167 0.66 -9.13 -0.88
C GLY A 167 0.94 -8.97 0.60
N ILE A 168 0.83 -7.74 1.09
CA ILE A 168 1.10 -7.39 2.50
C ILE A 168 0.00 -6.50 3.07
N VAL A 169 -0.39 -6.75 4.31
CA VAL A 169 -1.29 -5.88 5.07
C VAL A 169 -0.49 -5.27 6.23
N VAL A 170 -0.55 -3.95 6.35
CA VAL A 170 -0.02 -3.19 7.47
C VAL A 170 -1.20 -2.68 8.28
N ASP A 171 -1.47 -3.30 9.42
CA ASP A 171 -2.47 -2.82 10.36
C ASP A 171 -1.86 -1.78 11.29
N PHE A 172 -2.41 -0.56 11.26
CA PHE A 172 -1.98 0.56 12.09
C PHE A 172 -2.88 0.80 13.32
N GLY A 173 -3.65 -0.22 13.72
CA GLY A 173 -4.35 -0.30 15.00
C GLY A 173 -5.85 -0.04 14.93
N THR A 174 -6.59 -0.80 15.75
CA THR A 174 -8.07 -0.88 15.90
C THR A 174 -8.87 -1.33 14.67
N ALA A 175 -8.22 -1.82 13.61
CA ALA A 175 -8.88 -2.82 12.77
C ALA A 175 -9.03 -4.08 13.65
N GLY A 176 -10.23 -4.63 13.81
CA GLY A 176 -10.44 -5.85 14.60
C GLY A 176 -9.54 -7.00 14.10
N PRO A 177 -9.33 -8.05 14.92
CA PRO A 177 -8.32 -9.07 14.64
C PRO A 177 -8.50 -9.66 13.24
N VAL A 178 -7.42 -9.65 12.46
CA VAL A 178 -7.30 -10.46 11.25
C VAL A 178 -7.36 -11.94 11.70
N PRO A 179 -8.33 -12.74 11.23
CA PRO A 179 -8.41 -14.16 11.58
C PRO A 179 -7.23 -14.97 11.04
#